data_AF-A0A4V3XIM6-F1
#
_entry.id   AF-A0A4V3XIM6-F1
#
_cell.length_a   1.000
_cell.length_b   1.000
_cell.length_c   1.000
_cell.angle_alpha   90.00
_cell.angle_beta   90.00
_cell.angle_gamma   90.00
#
_symmetry.space_group_name_H-M   'P 1'
#
loop_
_entity.id
_entity.type
_entity.pdbx_description
1 polymer ?
#
loop_
_entity_poly.entity_id
_entity_poly.type
_entity_poly.pdbx_seq_one_letter_code
_entity_poly.pdbx_strand_id
1 'polypeptide(L)'
;MSFKGSANVGPIPDDFNFGGVDPNAFSAYSSLRRNCCVAVRVNLDLFTAMQTYSEELNSKTMRQVMEGASAGVAADCLEAGLRMFTGCGVDKNVQNAMTWWYGIAGKPKTGATISKKIRVRALSCLANAQWDSRMTEEEGPTVWNIDAAHRAAMHANDCASLGFVSPAVLVIGMTIKQLMEENKFQQFNNPRFHELEFLWEAVERREEEMKKSTEKRNEKVAKAPNAYVCAAEGCGIEGTRKSGLLRKECQKADWKRHKSICKISEAPSATNEDASSSSQTVAPAIVAPTPVADDALHLRDDGREVRMEIPRLGGGTTTISSRTMSPGFMKEFRDQIEKMVQEEEVETD
;
A
#
# COMPACT_ATOMS: atom_id res chain seq x y z
N MET A 1 9.42 7.92 -11.65
CA MET A 1 8.65 6.96 -10.81
C MET A 1 7.56 7.68 -10.04
N SER A 2 6.45 8.08 -10.68
CA SER A 2 5.24 8.39 -9.90
C SER A 2 4.83 7.09 -9.20
N PHE A 3 4.47 7.11 -7.91
CA PHE A 3 3.92 5.94 -7.22
C PHE A 3 2.50 5.70 -7.77
N LYS A 4 2.38 5.44 -9.08
CA LYS A 4 1.25 4.75 -9.72
C LYS A 4 1.34 3.26 -9.40
N GLY A 5 1.74 2.92 -8.17
CA GLY A 5 1.32 1.67 -7.62
C GLY A 5 -0.16 1.85 -7.38
N SER A 6 -1.00 1.51 -8.37
CA SER A 6 -2.38 1.12 -8.07
C SER A 6 -2.23 0.05 -7.02
N ALA A 7 -2.45 0.42 -5.75
CA ALA A 7 -2.75 -0.56 -4.75
C ALA A 7 -3.92 -1.32 -5.37
N ASN A 8 -3.69 -2.58 -5.72
CA ASN A 8 -4.72 -3.43 -6.27
C ASN A 8 -5.75 -3.62 -5.16
N VAL A 9 -6.71 -2.69 -5.12
CA VAL A 9 -7.91 -2.84 -4.36
C VAL A 9 -8.58 -4.07 -4.96
N GLY A 10 -8.96 -5.04 -4.11
CA GLY A 10 -9.79 -6.15 -4.57
C GLY A 10 -11.04 -5.63 -5.31
N PRO A 11 -11.76 -6.48 -6.06
CA PRO A 11 -12.99 -6.05 -6.72
C PRO A 11 -13.88 -5.36 -5.68
N ILE A 12 -14.16 -4.09 -5.93
CA ILE A 12 -15.05 -3.31 -5.09
C ILE A 12 -16.45 -3.93 -5.29
N PRO A 13 -17.19 -4.27 -4.21
CA PRO A 13 -18.54 -4.80 -4.36
C PRO A 13 -19.39 -3.93 -5.28
N ASP A 14 -20.20 -4.54 -6.14
CA ASP A 14 -21.05 -3.83 -7.12
C ASP A 14 -22.04 -2.86 -6.43
N ASP A 15 -22.35 -3.10 -5.16
CA ASP A 15 -23.22 -2.29 -4.30
C ASP A 15 -22.47 -1.24 -3.47
N PHE A 16 -21.16 -1.07 -3.67
CA PHE A 16 -20.39 -0.08 -2.93
C PHE A 16 -20.85 1.34 -3.27
N ASN A 17 -21.31 2.06 -2.26
CA ASN A 17 -21.74 3.45 -2.41
C ASN A 17 -20.51 4.38 -2.48
N PHE A 18 -20.21 4.90 -3.68
CA PHE A 18 -19.16 5.91 -3.88
C PHE A 18 -19.59 7.33 -3.46
N GLY A 19 -20.80 7.53 -2.95
CA GLY A 19 -21.30 8.84 -2.54
C GLY A 19 -21.64 9.76 -3.70
N GLY A 20 -22.03 9.19 -4.84
CA GLY A 20 -22.40 9.93 -6.05
C GLY A 20 -21.22 10.60 -6.75
N VAL A 21 -19.98 10.22 -6.44
CA VAL A 21 -18.78 10.71 -7.14
C VAL A 21 -18.22 9.65 -8.09
N ASP A 22 -17.40 10.10 -9.04
CA ASP A 22 -16.67 9.21 -9.95
C ASP A 22 -15.80 8.19 -9.17
N PRO A 23 -15.88 6.88 -9.48
CA PRO A 23 -15.10 5.85 -8.77
C PRO A 23 -13.58 6.06 -8.82
N ASN A 24 -13.03 6.59 -9.92
CA ASN A 24 -11.60 6.84 -10.03
C ASN A 24 -11.19 8.01 -9.13
N ALA A 25 -11.99 9.08 -9.10
CA ALA A 25 -11.78 10.22 -8.21
C ALA A 25 -11.89 9.80 -6.72
N PHE A 26 -12.85 8.94 -6.37
CA PHE A 26 -12.97 8.37 -5.03
C PHE A 26 -11.77 7.49 -4.66
N SER A 27 -11.31 6.64 -5.59
CA SER A 27 -10.14 5.79 -5.38
C SER A 27 -8.88 6.64 -5.14
N ALA A 28 -8.68 7.70 -5.93
CA ALA A 28 -7.59 8.66 -5.75
C ALA A 28 -7.69 9.38 -4.39
N TYR A 29 -8.90 9.83 -4.00
CA TYR A 29 -9.17 10.44 -2.70
C TYR A 29 -8.83 9.49 -1.55
N SER A 30 -9.34 8.26 -1.59
CA SER A 30 -9.12 7.24 -0.56
C SER A 30 -7.63 6.88 -0.42
N SER A 31 -6.94 6.74 -1.55
CA SER A 31 -5.49 6.47 -1.58
C SER A 31 -4.71 7.64 -0.98
N LEU A 32 -4.97 8.87 -1.40
CA LEU A 32 -4.31 10.07 -0.86
C LEU A 32 -4.56 10.19 0.65
N ARG A 33 -5.79 9.96 1.10
CA ARG A 33 -6.17 10.05 2.51
C ARG A 33 -5.50 8.98 3.34
N ARG A 34 -5.41 7.74 2.85
CA ARG A 34 -4.62 6.68 3.50
C ARG A 34 -3.14 7.06 3.59
N ASN A 35 -2.56 7.54 2.49
CA ASN A 35 -1.14 7.84 2.41
C ASN A 35 -0.70 9.06 3.21
N CYS A 36 -1.60 10.04 3.40
CA CYS A 36 -1.26 11.29 4.07
C CYS A 36 -1.91 11.47 5.45
N CYS A 37 -3.06 10.85 5.72
CA CYS A 37 -3.84 11.10 6.93
C CYS A 37 -3.81 9.96 7.96
N VAL A 38 -3.21 8.82 7.61
CA VAL A 38 -3.05 7.65 8.49
C VAL A 38 -1.56 7.44 8.78
N ALA A 39 -1.23 7.26 10.06
CA ALA A 39 0.15 6.96 10.46
C ALA A 39 0.50 5.51 10.09
N VAL A 40 1.75 5.26 9.68
CA VAL A 40 2.23 3.93 9.25
C VAL A 40 2.01 2.82 10.30
N ARG A 41 1.99 3.19 11.58
CA ARG A 41 1.80 2.25 12.70
C ARG A 41 0.36 1.78 12.86
N VAL A 42 -0.59 2.48 12.25
CA VAL A 42 -2.01 2.09 12.29
C VAL A 42 -2.22 1.07 11.18
N ASN A 43 -2.35 -0.20 11.56
CA ASN A 43 -2.76 -1.24 10.64
C ASN A 43 -4.27 -1.13 10.41
N LEU A 44 -4.65 -0.36 9.40
CA LEU A 44 -6.03 -0.21 8.99
C LEU A 44 -6.29 -1.13 7.80
N ASP A 45 -7.26 -2.01 7.97
CA ASP A 45 -7.82 -2.81 6.89
C ASP A 45 -8.30 -1.89 5.77
N LEU A 46 -7.93 -2.21 4.51
CA LEU A 46 -8.15 -1.32 3.38
C LEU A 46 -9.64 -1.10 3.12
N PHE A 47 -10.43 -2.17 3.20
CA PHE A 47 -11.87 -2.10 2.96
C PHE A 47 -12.55 -1.25 4.04
N THR A 48 -12.22 -1.48 5.30
CA THR A 48 -12.71 -0.69 6.44
C THR A 48 -12.35 0.79 6.30
N ALA A 49 -11.13 1.10 5.83
CA ALA A 49 -10.72 2.47 5.56
C ALA A 49 -11.57 3.13 4.47
N MET A 50 -11.78 2.43 3.35
CA MET A 50 -12.57 2.92 2.23
C MET A 50 -14.03 3.18 2.63
N GLN A 51 -14.64 2.27 3.39
CA GLN A 51 -16.00 2.44 3.89
C GLN A 51 -16.10 3.69 4.78
N THR A 52 -15.17 3.85 5.73
CA THR A 52 -15.09 5.03 6.60
C THR A 52 -15.00 6.32 5.79
N TYR A 53 -14.14 6.33 4.75
CA TYR A 53 -13.96 7.51 3.91
C TYR A 53 -15.20 7.83 3.06
N SER A 54 -15.92 6.82 2.58
CA SER A 54 -17.19 7.03 1.87
C SER A 54 -18.26 7.62 2.78
N GLU A 55 -18.41 7.10 4.00
CA GLU A 55 -19.35 7.62 4.99
C GLU A 55 -19.05 9.09 5.35
N GLU A 56 -17.78 9.41 5.60
CA GLU A 56 -17.36 10.78 5.87
C GLU A 56 -17.56 11.70 4.67
N LEU A 57 -17.30 11.23 3.44
CA LEU A 57 -17.55 11.98 2.22
C LEU A 57 -19.03 12.35 2.08
N ASN A 58 -19.92 11.39 2.38
CA ASN A 58 -21.37 11.56 2.33
C ASN A 58 -21.94 12.41 3.48
N SER A 59 -21.24 12.49 4.61
CA SER A 59 -21.69 13.27 5.77
C SER A 59 -21.72 14.79 5.52
N LYS A 60 -20.90 15.28 4.56
CA LYS A 60 -20.85 16.69 4.18
C LYS A 60 -20.75 16.86 2.66
N THR A 61 -21.68 17.62 2.11
CA THR A 61 -21.62 18.05 0.70
C THR A 61 -20.40 18.94 0.47
N MET A 62 -19.89 18.97 -0.77
CA MET A 62 -18.76 19.86 -1.12
C MET A 62 -19.06 21.33 -0.77
N ARG A 63 -20.31 21.77 -0.93
CA ARG A 63 -20.74 23.13 -0.57
C ARG A 63 -20.51 23.43 0.92
N GLN A 64 -20.96 22.53 1.79
CA GLN A 64 -20.77 22.67 3.24
C GLN A 64 -19.29 22.64 3.64
N VAL A 65 -18.49 21.78 3.00
CA VAL A 65 -17.04 21.74 3.21
C VAL A 65 -16.39 23.08 2.80
N MET A 66 -16.78 23.65 1.66
CA MET A 66 -16.25 24.94 1.19
C MET A 66 -16.68 26.12 2.06
N GLU A 67 -17.92 26.14 2.54
CA GLU A 67 -18.42 27.13 3.50
C GLU A 67 -17.62 27.07 4.81
N GLY A 68 -17.41 25.86 5.36
CA GLY A 68 -16.60 25.64 6.56
C GLY A 68 -15.13 26.03 6.36
N ALA A 69 -14.53 25.68 5.22
CA ALA A 69 -13.17 26.05 4.88
C ALA A 69 -13.00 27.58 4.77
N SER A 70 -13.97 28.26 4.14
CA SER A 70 -13.99 29.72 4.02
C SER A 70 -14.17 30.42 5.38
N ALA A 71 -14.89 29.79 6.30
CA ALA A 71 -15.00 30.22 7.70
C ALA A 71 -13.75 29.90 8.54
N GLY A 72 -12.72 29.26 7.97
CA GLY A 72 -11.47 28.93 8.64
C GLY A 72 -11.53 27.65 9.50
N VAL A 73 -12.55 26.80 9.33
CA VAL A 73 -12.63 25.51 10.03
C VAL A 73 -11.56 24.58 9.49
N ALA A 74 -10.50 24.35 10.28
CA ALA A 74 -9.30 23.64 9.81
C ALA A 74 -9.57 22.22 9.28
N ALA A 75 -10.55 21.50 9.84
CA ALA A 75 -10.94 20.18 9.35
C ALA A 75 -11.54 20.25 7.93
N ASP A 76 -12.37 21.27 7.68
CA ASP A 76 -13.01 21.48 6.38
C ASP A 76 -12.01 22.05 5.37
N CYS A 77 -11.02 22.86 5.78
CA CYS A 77 -9.89 23.22 4.92
C CYS A 77 -9.08 22.00 4.47
N LEU A 78 -8.82 21.05 5.38
CA LEU A 78 -8.09 19.81 5.05
C LEU A 78 -8.87 18.98 4.03
N GLU A 79 -10.17 18.79 4.29
CA GLU A 79 -11.08 18.03 3.43
C GLU A 79 -11.27 18.69 2.05
N ALA A 80 -11.45 20.02 2.01
CA ALA A 80 -11.51 20.77 0.76
C ALA A 80 -10.25 20.55 -0.09
N GLY A 81 -9.07 20.60 0.54
CA GLY A 81 -7.81 20.34 -0.14
C GLY A 81 -7.71 18.91 -0.67
N LEU A 82 -8.12 17.90 0.11
CA LEU A 82 -8.13 16.50 -0.35
C LEU A 82 -9.02 16.32 -1.59
N ARG A 83 -10.25 16.84 -1.55
CA ARG A 83 -11.21 16.73 -2.67
C ARG A 83 -10.73 17.47 -3.91
N MET A 84 -10.22 18.70 -3.76
CA MET A 84 -9.67 19.48 -4.89
C MET A 84 -8.41 18.86 -5.48
N PHE A 85 -7.56 18.24 -4.67
CA PHE A 85 -6.34 17.61 -5.19
C PHE A 85 -6.65 16.39 -6.06
N THR A 86 -7.67 15.61 -5.70
CA THR A 86 -8.01 14.37 -6.40
C THR A 86 -9.13 14.52 -7.42
N GLY A 87 -9.91 15.61 -7.38
CA GLY A 87 -11.11 15.80 -8.19
C GLY A 87 -12.35 15.08 -7.64
N CYS A 88 -12.37 14.74 -6.34
CA CYS A 88 -13.45 13.97 -5.74
C CYS A 88 -14.62 14.89 -5.35
N GLY A 89 -15.69 14.87 -6.16
CA GLY A 89 -16.90 15.69 -5.95
C GLY A 89 -16.73 17.18 -6.30
N VAL A 90 -15.60 17.56 -6.91
CA VAL A 90 -15.28 18.91 -7.38
C VAL A 90 -14.24 18.82 -8.49
N ASP A 91 -14.15 19.85 -9.35
CA ASP A 91 -13.08 19.95 -10.34
C ASP A 91 -11.69 19.94 -9.66
N LYS A 92 -10.78 19.17 -10.26
CA LYS A 92 -9.41 19.04 -9.76
C LYS A 92 -8.68 20.38 -9.85
N ASN A 93 -8.19 20.87 -8.72
CA ASN A 93 -7.41 22.10 -8.62
C ASN A 93 -6.31 21.96 -7.55
N VAL A 94 -5.12 21.54 -8.00
CA VAL A 94 -3.96 21.25 -7.13
C VAL A 94 -3.47 22.50 -6.39
N GLN A 95 -3.45 23.65 -7.06
CA GLN A 95 -2.95 24.89 -6.47
C GLN A 95 -3.85 25.39 -5.33
N ASN A 96 -5.17 25.32 -5.50
CA ASN A 96 -6.11 25.67 -4.45
C ASN A 96 -6.03 24.68 -3.29
N ALA A 97 -5.88 23.38 -3.57
CA ALA A 97 -5.67 22.38 -2.54
C ALA A 97 -4.45 22.68 -1.65
N MET A 98 -3.32 23.01 -2.27
CA MET A 98 -2.10 23.37 -1.55
C MET A 98 -2.27 24.67 -0.76
N THR A 99 -3.02 25.65 -1.28
CA THR A 99 -3.31 26.90 -0.57
C THR A 99 -4.04 26.64 0.75
N TRP A 100 -5.04 25.74 0.75
CA TRP A 100 -5.72 25.34 1.98
C TRP A 100 -4.77 24.68 2.98
N TRP A 101 -3.94 23.75 2.52
CA TRP A 101 -3.00 23.06 3.40
C TRP A 101 -1.90 23.97 3.95
N TYR A 102 -1.40 24.94 3.17
CA TYR A 102 -0.46 25.94 3.68
C TYR A 102 -1.08 26.82 4.77
N GLY A 103 -2.36 27.17 4.64
CA GLY A 103 -3.12 27.88 5.68
C GLY A 103 -3.18 27.10 7.00
N ILE A 104 -3.26 25.77 6.93
CA ILE A 104 -3.27 24.88 8.10
C ILE A 104 -1.87 24.66 8.69
N ALA A 105 -0.87 24.46 7.83
CA ALA A 105 0.49 24.10 8.23
C ALA A 105 1.25 25.27 8.86
N GLY A 106 0.97 26.49 8.41
CA GLY A 106 1.58 27.73 8.87
C GLY A 106 1.23 28.11 10.31
N LYS A 107 1.83 29.20 10.79
CA LYS A 107 1.45 29.79 12.09
C LYS A 107 0.07 30.43 11.95
N PRO A 108 -0.91 30.09 12.80
CA PRO A 108 -2.26 30.66 12.70
C PRO A 108 -2.19 32.17 12.89
N LYS A 109 -2.70 32.93 11.91
CA LYS A 109 -2.68 34.41 11.93
C LYS A 109 -3.65 35.00 12.95
N THR A 110 -4.71 34.28 13.28
CA THR A 110 -5.89 34.81 14.00
C THR A 110 -6.00 34.33 15.45
N GLY A 111 -4.93 33.79 16.03
CA GLY A 111 -4.98 33.18 17.37
C GLY A 111 -5.81 31.90 17.47
N ALA A 112 -6.44 31.47 16.36
CA ALA A 112 -7.18 30.21 16.29
C ALA A 112 -6.25 29.02 16.50
N THR A 113 -6.59 28.16 17.46
CA THR A 113 -5.80 26.98 17.80
C THR A 113 -6.11 25.84 16.83
N ILE A 114 -5.18 25.55 15.91
CA ILE A 114 -5.30 24.39 15.02
C ILE A 114 -4.83 23.15 15.77
N SER A 115 -5.64 22.09 15.78
CA SER A 115 -5.23 20.83 16.43
C SER A 115 -3.96 20.26 15.77
N LYS A 116 -3.05 19.74 16.60
CA LYS A 116 -1.81 19.09 16.13
C LYS A 116 -2.10 18.01 15.08
N LYS A 117 -3.17 17.23 15.28
CA LYS A 117 -3.62 16.15 14.37
C LYS A 117 -3.96 16.68 12.97
N ILE A 118 -4.68 17.80 12.86
CA ILE A 118 -5.02 18.38 11.55
C ILE A 118 -3.77 18.97 10.89
N ARG A 119 -2.92 19.63 11.67
CA ARG A 119 -1.67 20.24 11.18
C ARG A 119 -0.71 19.22 10.56
N VAL A 120 -0.45 18.10 11.23
CA VAL A 120 0.45 17.06 10.69
C VAL A 120 -0.10 16.42 9.41
N ARG A 121 -1.41 16.26 9.29
CA ARG A 121 -2.05 15.73 8.07
C ARG A 121 -1.90 16.69 6.90
N ALA A 122 -2.10 17.98 7.12
CA ALA A 122 -1.87 19.00 6.09
C ALA A 122 -0.40 19.04 5.64
N LEU A 123 0.56 18.95 6.57
CA LEU A 123 1.99 18.83 6.24
C LEU A 123 2.27 17.59 5.40
N SER A 124 1.69 16.43 5.75
CA SER A 124 1.85 15.22 4.94
C SER A 124 1.24 15.36 3.54
N CYS A 125 0.11 16.06 3.38
CA CYS A 125 -0.50 16.31 2.08
C CYS A 125 0.38 17.26 1.23
N LEU A 126 0.94 18.30 1.84
CA LEU A 126 1.90 19.20 1.17
C LEU A 126 3.16 18.46 0.74
N ALA A 127 3.68 17.57 1.60
CA ALA A 127 4.81 16.72 1.27
C ALA A 127 4.51 15.87 0.02
N ASN A 128 3.36 15.20 -0.01
CA ASN A 128 2.93 14.40 -1.16
C ASN A 128 2.76 15.26 -2.43
N ALA A 129 2.10 16.41 -2.34
CA ALA A 129 1.85 17.28 -3.48
C ALA A 129 3.14 17.85 -4.09
N GLN A 130 4.07 18.34 -3.25
CA GLN A 130 5.38 18.80 -3.70
C GLN A 130 6.21 17.66 -4.29
N TRP A 131 6.07 16.45 -3.73
CA TRP A 131 6.70 15.27 -4.28
C TRP A 131 6.17 14.97 -5.68
N ASP A 132 4.86 15.00 -5.91
CA ASP A 132 4.28 14.78 -7.24
C ASP A 132 4.77 15.80 -8.27
N SER A 133 5.07 17.04 -7.85
CA SER A 133 5.70 18.08 -8.70
C SER A 133 7.21 17.90 -8.93
N ARG A 134 7.84 16.85 -8.40
CA ARG A 134 9.30 16.60 -8.57
C ARG A 134 9.69 16.21 -10.00
N MET A 135 8.75 15.71 -10.79
CA MET A 135 8.98 15.33 -12.19
C MET A 135 8.14 16.24 -13.06
N THR A 136 8.78 16.90 -14.02
CA THR A 136 8.10 17.66 -15.06
C THR A 136 8.03 16.80 -16.32
N GLU A 137 6.81 16.49 -16.77
CA GLU A 137 6.54 15.83 -18.05
C GLU A 137 6.39 16.88 -19.15
N GLU A 138 7.38 17.78 -19.29
CA GLU A 138 7.51 18.54 -20.54
C GLU A 138 7.95 17.58 -21.64
N GLU A 139 7.65 17.88 -22.92
CA GLU A 139 7.84 17.03 -24.11
C GLU A 139 9.31 16.61 -24.36
N GLY A 140 9.90 15.84 -23.44
CA GLY A 140 11.33 15.56 -23.37
C GLY A 140 11.71 14.62 -22.22
N PRO A 141 13.02 14.46 -21.94
CA PRO A 141 13.49 13.57 -20.87
C PRO A 141 13.00 14.07 -19.51
N THR A 142 12.60 13.15 -18.64
CA THR A 142 12.12 13.47 -17.28
C THR A 142 13.18 14.26 -16.51
N VAL A 143 12.93 15.56 -16.31
CA VAL A 143 13.79 16.42 -15.49
C VAL A 143 13.31 16.38 -14.04
N TRP A 144 14.26 16.26 -13.12
CA TRP A 144 13.99 16.31 -11.69
C TRP A 144 13.98 17.76 -11.20
N ASN A 145 12.85 18.20 -10.67
CA ASN A 145 12.73 19.43 -9.91
C ASN A 145 13.21 19.20 -8.47
N ILE A 146 14.51 19.39 -8.26
CA ILE A 146 15.17 19.14 -6.96
C ILE A 146 14.60 20.05 -5.87
N ASP A 147 14.16 21.27 -6.20
CA ASP A 147 13.58 22.18 -5.21
C ASP A 147 12.20 21.71 -4.75
N ALA A 148 11.39 21.14 -5.65
CA ALA A 148 10.13 20.49 -5.27
C ALA A 148 10.38 19.27 -4.38
N ALA A 149 11.36 18.43 -4.72
CA ALA A 149 11.77 17.30 -3.90
C ALA A 149 12.25 17.75 -2.50
N HIS A 150 13.03 18.83 -2.42
CA HIS A 150 13.47 19.40 -1.16
C HIS A 150 12.31 19.96 -0.32
N ARG A 151 11.38 20.72 -0.92
CA ARG A 151 10.17 21.19 -0.22
C ARG A 151 9.32 20.04 0.29
N ALA A 152 9.18 18.97 -0.49
CA ALA A 152 8.50 17.75 -0.06
C ALA A 152 9.17 17.15 1.18
N ALA A 153 10.50 17.04 1.16
CA ALA A 153 11.29 16.51 2.25
C ALA A 153 11.24 17.38 3.51
N MET A 154 11.25 18.71 3.37
CA MET A 154 11.05 19.64 4.50
C MET A 154 9.69 19.44 5.16
N HIS A 155 8.60 19.37 4.38
CA HIS A 155 7.27 19.10 4.94
C HIS A 155 7.17 17.72 5.58
N ALA A 156 7.84 16.71 5.02
CA ALA A 156 7.93 15.38 5.59
C ALA A 156 8.71 15.39 6.93
N ASN A 157 9.80 16.14 7.01
CA ASN A 157 10.58 16.37 8.22
C ASN A 157 9.76 17.08 9.31
N ASP A 158 9.03 18.14 8.96
CA ASP A 158 8.11 18.83 9.87
C ASP A 158 6.99 17.91 10.38
N CYS A 159 6.54 16.99 9.54
CA CYS A 159 5.56 15.98 9.90
C CYS A 159 6.12 15.01 10.96
N ALA A 160 7.34 14.50 10.69
CA ALA A 160 8.06 13.58 11.55
C ALA A 160 8.45 14.22 12.90
N SER A 161 8.89 15.49 12.90
CA SER A 161 9.24 16.23 14.13
C SER A 161 8.04 16.43 15.06
N LEU A 162 6.83 16.46 14.51
CA LEU A 162 5.58 16.47 15.26
C LEU A 162 5.14 15.07 15.71
N GLY A 163 5.91 14.03 15.44
CA GLY A 163 5.65 12.64 15.84
C GLY A 163 4.63 11.92 14.95
N PHE A 164 4.39 12.41 13.73
CA PHE A 164 3.49 11.76 12.78
C PHE A 164 4.25 11.33 11.53
N VAL A 165 4.26 10.02 11.28
CA VAL A 165 4.93 9.41 10.13
C VAL A 165 3.88 8.65 9.32
N SER A 166 3.51 9.20 8.18
CA SER A 166 2.58 8.60 7.22
C SER A 166 3.34 7.78 6.16
N PRO A 167 2.63 6.94 5.37
CA PRO A 167 3.23 6.30 4.19
C PRO A 167 3.90 7.30 3.24
N ALA A 168 3.29 8.46 2.98
CA ALA A 168 3.87 9.48 2.10
C ALA A 168 5.21 10.01 2.63
N VAL A 169 5.32 10.28 3.93
CA VAL A 169 6.57 10.72 4.58
C VAL A 169 7.69 9.69 4.37
N LEU A 170 7.41 8.40 4.60
CA LEU A 170 8.40 7.34 4.41
C LEU A 170 8.81 7.15 2.96
N VAL A 171 7.86 7.19 2.02
CA VAL A 171 8.15 7.06 0.59
C VAL A 171 9.11 8.15 0.13
N ILE A 172 8.87 9.40 0.54
CA ILE A 172 9.73 10.54 0.21
C ILE A 172 11.13 10.32 0.77
N GLY A 173 11.25 10.05 2.08
CA GLY A 173 12.53 9.86 2.74
C GLY A 173 13.34 8.69 2.17
N MET A 174 12.72 7.51 2.04
CA MET A 174 13.39 6.33 1.48
C MET A 174 13.83 6.54 0.04
N THR A 175 13.00 7.19 -0.79
CA THR A 175 13.37 7.43 -2.20
C THR A 175 14.53 8.42 -2.30
N ILE A 176 14.53 9.51 -1.52
CA ILE A 176 15.65 10.47 -1.51
C ILE A 176 16.93 9.77 -1.03
N LYS A 177 16.86 8.98 0.05
CA LYS A 177 18.02 8.22 0.56
C LYS A 177 18.60 7.29 -0.51
N GLN A 178 17.75 6.51 -1.18
CA GLN A 178 18.18 5.65 -2.29
C GLN A 178 18.87 6.45 -3.41
N LEU A 179 18.32 7.60 -3.80
CA LEU A 179 18.89 8.44 -4.86
C LEU A 179 20.25 9.03 -4.46
N MET A 180 20.46 9.34 -3.18
CA MET A 180 21.74 9.77 -2.64
C MET A 180 22.77 8.62 -2.67
N GLU A 181 22.38 7.42 -2.25
CA GLU A 181 23.24 6.22 -2.25
C GLU A 181 23.67 5.79 -3.66
N GLU A 182 22.75 5.87 -4.63
CA GLU A 182 23.02 5.51 -6.03
C GLU A 182 23.84 6.60 -6.75
N ASN A 183 24.00 7.79 -6.17
CA ASN A 183 24.69 8.95 -6.74
C ASN A 183 24.24 9.30 -8.18
N LYS A 184 22.98 8.99 -8.52
CA LYS A 184 22.40 9.24 -9.86
C LYS A 184 22.21 10.73 -10.15
N PHE A 185 21.98 11.53 -9.10
CA PHE A 185 21.82 12.97 -9.21
C PHE A 185 22.65 13.66 -8.14
N GLN A 186 23.74 14.31 -8.55
CA GLN A 186 24.67 15.03 -7.64
C GLN A 186 23.95 16.09 -6.79
N GLN A 187 22.80 16.60 -7.27
CA GLN A 187 22.01 17.61 -6.59
C GLN A 187 21.38 17.13 -5.27
N PHE A 188 21.21 15.82 -5.06
CA PHE A 188 20.76 15.28 -3.77
C PHE A 188 21.86 15.24 -2.71
N ASN A 189 23.14 15.38 -3.09
CA ASN A 189 24.26 15.50 -2.14
C ASN A 189 24.39 16.92 -1.56
N ASN A 190 23.42 17.80 -1.81
CA ASN A 190 23.41 19.14 -1.25
C ASN A 190 23.22 19.07 0.28
N PRO A 191 23.99 19.83 1.09
CA PRO A 191 23.88 19.86 2.55
C PRO A 191 22.45 20.00 3.09
N ARG A 192 21.56 20.70 2.38
CA ARG A 192 20.16 20.89 2.78
C ARG A 192 19.37 19.59 3.00
N PHE A 193 19.72 18.51 2.30
CA PHE A 193 19.08 17.21 2.53
C PHE A 193 19.59 16.55 3.80
N HIS A 194 20.86 16.76 4.18
CA HIS A 194 21.44 16.19 5.39
C HIS A 194 20.88 16.82 6.68
N GLU A 195 20.35 18.05 6.60
CA GLU A 195 19.74 18.77 7.74
C GLU A 195 18.34 18.25 8.14
N LEU A 196 17.79 17.26 7.43
CA LEU A 196 16.44 16.71 7.65
C LEU A 196 16.42 15.59 8.72
N GLU A 197 16.95 15.89 9.91
CA GLU A 197 17.18 14.94 11.02
C GLU A 197 15.96 14.04 11.33
N PHE A 198 14.78 14.62 11.56
CA PHE A 198 13.59 13.86 11.95
C PHE A 198 13.08 12.94 10.83
N LEU A 199 13.27 13.33 9.57
CA LEU A 199 12.95 12.48 8.43
C LEU A 199 13.88 11.26 8.39
N TRP A 200 15.18 11.48 8.60
CA TRP A 200 16.17 10.39 8.59
C TRP A 200 15.98 9.42 9.74
N GLU A 201 15.72 9.90 10.96
CA GLU A 201 15.35 9.03 12.08
C GLU A 201 14.12 8.17 11.77
N ALA A 202 13.11 8.72 11.08
CA ALA A 202 11.90 7.99 10.71
C ALA A 202 12.20 6.89 9.65
N VAL A 203 13.07 7.19 8.68
CA VAL A 203 13.51 6.24 7.65
C VAL A 203 14.33 5.11 8.26
N GLU A 204 15.36 5.43 9.06
CA GLU A 204 16.23 4.43 9.71
C GLU A 204 15.42 3.50 10.61
N ARG A 205 14.52 4.05 11.43
CA ARG A 205 13.60 3.25 12.26
C ARG A 205 12.77 2.29 11.41
N ARG A 206 12.28 2.73 10.25
CA ARG A 206 11.49 1.89 9.36
C ARG A 206 12.33 0.78 8.71
N GLU A 207 13.54 1.09 8.30
CA GLU A 207 14.48 0.10 7.76
C GLU A 207 14.83 -0.97 8.79
N GLU A 208 15.08 -0.59 10.04
CA GLU A 208 15.29 -1.55 11.13
C GLU A 208 14.07 -2.46 11.35
N GLU A 209 12.85 -1.91 11.35
CA GLU A 209 11.62 -2.70 11.45
C GLU A 209 11.52 -3.72 10.31
N MET A 210 11.81 -3.29 9.07
CA MET A 210 11.79 -4.16 7.91
C MET A 210 12.89 -5.24 7.97
N LYS A 211 14.09 -4.88 8.42
CA LYS A 211 15.21 -5.80 8.64
C LYS A 211 14.85 -6.86 9.68
N LYS A 212 14.40 -6.45 10.87
CA LYS A 212 13.94 -7.36 11.94
C LYS A 212 12.80 -8.27 11.47
N SER A 213 11.86 -7.74 10.68
CA SER A 213 10.79 -8.55 10.09
C SER A 213 11.31 -9.57 9.09
N THR A 214 12.32 -9.21 8.29
CA THR A 214 12.96 -10.09 7.30
C THR A 214 13.77 -11.18 7.98
N GLU A 215 14.55 -10.85 9.02
CA GLU A 215 15.30 -11.81 9.82
C GLU A 215 14.38 -12.84 10.48
N LYS A 216 13.31 -12.38 11.16
CA LYS A 216 12.29 -13.29 11.73
C LYS A 216 11.63 -14.18 10.69
N ARG A 217 11.44 -13.68 9.47
CA ARG A 217 10.93 -14.49 8.35
C ARG A 217 11.97 -15.54 7.95
N ASN A 218 13.21 -15.14 7.76
CA ASN A 218 14.30 -16.03 7.36
C ASN A 218 14.55 -17.12 8.40
N GLU A 219 14.49 -16.81 9.70
CA GLU A 219 14.56 -17.80 10.78
C GLU A 219 13.43 -18.84 10.71
N LYS A 220 12.20 -18.40 10.42
CA LYS A 220 11.06 -19.31 10.25
C LYS A 220 11.25 -20.22 9.05
N VAL A 221 11.75 -19.67 7.94
CA VAL A 221 12.06 -20.44 6.73
C VAL A 221 13.19 -21.44 7.02
N ALA A 222 14.27 -21.02 7.67
CA ALA A 222 15.41 -21.87 8.02
C ALA A 222 15.03 -23.04 8.95
N LYS A 223 14.10 -22.82 9.90
CA LYS A 223 13.60 -23.88 10.79
C LYS A 223 12.76 -24.94 10.07
N ALA A 224 12.16 -24.61 8.92
CA ALA A 224 11.31 -25.51 8.17
C ALA A 224 11.33 -25.18 6.67
N PRO A 225 12.46 -25.39 5.96
CA PRO A 225 12.63 -24.94 4.57
C PRO A 225 11.54 -25.52 3.66
N ASN A 226 11.21 -26.80 3.84
CA ASN A 226 10.19 -27.49 3.06
C ASN A 226 8.75 -27.04 3.34
N ALA A 227 8.51 -26.26 4.41
CA ALA A 227 7.17 -25.77 4.74
C ALA A 227 6.83 -24.41 4.09
N TYR A 228 7.84 -23.77 3.48
CA TYR A 228 7.70 -22.45 2.85
C TYR A 228 8.04 -22.47 1.35
N VAL A 229 8.41 -23.62 0.79
CA VAL A 229 8.63 -23.82 -0.65
C VAL A 229 7.57 -24.79 -1.18
N CYS A 230 7.09 -24.58 -2.40
CA CYS A 230 6.21 -25.52 -3.07
C CYS A 230 6.93 -26.87 -3.26
N ALA A 231 6.28 -27.96 -2.84
CA ALA A 231 6.86 -29.30 -2.92
C ALA A 231 6.98 -29.84 -4.35
N ALA A 232 6.28 -29.24 -5.32
CA ALA A 232 6.36 -29.67 -6.72
C ALA A 232 7.74 -29.33 -7.30
N GLU A 233 8.45 -30.36 -7.79
CA GLU A 233 9.76 -30.21 -8.44
C GLU A 233 9.69 -29.16 -9.57
N GLY A 234 10.64 -28.23 -9.60
CA GLY A 234 10.70 -27.14 -10.58
C GLY A 234 9.73 -25.97 -10.35
N CYS A 235 8.85 -26.02 -9.34
CA CYS A 235 7.88 -24.94 -9.11
C CYS A 235 8.53 -23.67 -8.52
N GLY A 236 9.44 -23.81 -7.56
CA GLY A 236 10.19 -22.70 -6.95
C GLY A 236 9.35 -21.65 -6.19
N ILE A 237 8.02 -21.84 -6.08
CA ILE A 237 7.16 -20.86 -5.41
C ILE A 237 7.42 -20.89 -3.90
N GLU A 238 7.84 -19.76 -3.36
CA GLU A 238 7.97 -19.56 -1.91
C GLU A 238 6.75 -18.85 -1.32
N GLY A 239 6.17 -19.43 -0.27
CA GLY A 239 5.09 -18.82 0.49
C GLY A 239 5.60 -18.11 1.73
N THR A 240 5.08 -16.92 2.04
CA THR A 240 5.34 -16.24 3.34
C THR A 240 4.61 -16.90 4.52
N ARG A 241 3.56 -17.68 4.25
CA ARG A 241 2.77 -18.42 5.24
C ARG A 241 2.51 -19.82 4.72
N LYS A 242 2.50 -20.82 5.62
CA LYS A 242 2.19 -22.22 5.28
C LYS A 242 0.87 -22.36 4.51
N SER A 243 -0.15 -21.59 4.91
CA SER A 243 -1.46 -21.60 4.24
C SER A 243 -1.44 -21.03 2.81
N GLY A 244 -0.41 -20.27 2.43
CA GLY A 244 -0.26 -19.75 1.07
C GLY A 244 0.20 -20.79 0.05
N LEU A 245 0.76 -21.90 0.51
CA LEU A 245 1.22 -23.00 -0.34
C LEU A 245 0.13 -24.07 -0.54
N LEU A 246 -1.01 -23.94 0.13
CA LEU A 246 -2.16 -24.83 0.00
C LEU A 246 -2.98 -24.50 -1.26
N ARG A 247 -2.34 -24.35 -2.42
CA ARG A 247 -3.04 -24.22 -3.70
C ARG A 247 -3.33 -25.60 -4.28
N LYS A 248 -4.61 -25.82 -4.61
CA LYS A 248 -5.14 -27.12 -5.06
C LYS A 248 -4.43 -27.65 -6.31
N GLU A 249 -3.91 -26.81 -7.20
CA GLU A 249 -3.30 -27.25 -8.47
C GLU A 249 -1.93 -27.92 -8.27
N CYS A 250 -1.00 -27.29 -7.56
CA CYS A 250 0.31 -27.90 -7.27
C CYS A 250 0.17 -29.13 -6.36
N GLN A 251 -0.78 -29.09 -5.41
CA GLN A 251 -1.11 -30.25 -4.59
C GLN A 251 -1.72 -31.40 -5.39
N LYS A 252 -2.52 -31.12 -6.43
CA LYS A 252 -3.08 -32.15 -7.31
C LYS A 252 -1.99 -32.81 -8.16
N ALA A 253 -1.06 -32.03 -8.71
CA ALA A 253 0.01 -32.52 -9.56
C ALA A 253 0.97 -33.49 -8.83
N ASP A 254 1.26 -33.22 -7.55
CA ASP A 254 2.11 -34.08 -6.73
C ASP A 254 1.41 -34.61 -5.47
N TRP A 255 0.14 -35.01 -5.60
CA TRP A 255 -0.66 -35.45 -4.46
C TRP A 255 -0.04 -36.66 -3.74
N LYS A 256 0.64 -37.56 -4.46
CA LYS A 256 1.25 -38.76 -3.89
C LYS A 256 2.33 -38.43 -2.87
N ARG A 257 3.21 -37.45 -3.13
CA ARG A 257 4.20 -36.98 -2.15
C ARG A 257 3.60 -36.01 -1.14
N HIS A 258 2.67 -35.17 -1.58
CA HIS A 258 2.05 -34.16 -0.72
C HIS A 258 1.14 -34.74 0.37
N LYS A 259 0.50 -35.89 0.13
CA LYS A 259 -0.46 -36.54 1.04
C LYS A 259 0.09 -36.79 2.45
N SER A 260 1.37 -37.13 2.59
CA SER A 260 2.00 -37.35 3.90
C SER A 260 2.23 -36.06 4.69
N ILE A 261 2.44 -34.94 3.99
CA ILE A 261 2.70 -33.62 4.59
C ILE A 261 1.38 -32.89 4.89
N CYS A 262 0.39 -33.01 4.00
CA CYS A 262 -0.92 -32.36 4.13
C CYS A 262 -1.71 -32.90 5.34
N LYS A 263 -1.63 -34.22 5.60
CA LYS A 263 -2.31 -34.89 6.73
C LYS A 263 -1.82 -34.43 8.12
N ILE A 264 -0.67 -33.78 8.23
CA ILE A 264 -0.11 -33.36 9.53
C ILE A 264 -0.88 -32.17 10.13
N SER A 265 -1.75 -31.50 9.35
CA SER A 265 -2.55 -30.37 9.83
C SER A 265 -3.91 -30.74 10.45
N GLU A 266 -4.33 -32.00 10.38
CA GLU A 266 -5.53 -32.52 11.05
C GLU A 266 -5.23 -33.07 12.45
N ALA A 267 -4.22 -32.52 13.14
CA ALA A 267 -4.04 -32.82 14.56
C ALA A 267 -5.20 -32.19 15.36
N PRO A 268 -5.80 -32.93 16.31
CA PRO A 268 -6.96 -32.46 17.05
C PRO A 268 -6.60 -31.19 17.80
N SER A 269 -7.46 -30.16 17.67
CA SER A 269 -7.43 -28.98 18.53
C SER A 269 -7.21 -29.43 19.97
N ALA A 270 -6.07 -29.08 20.55
CA ALA A 270 -5.85 -29.23 21.98
C ALA A 270 -6.95 -28.44 22.68
N THR A 271 -7.92 -29.16 23.22
CA THR A 271 -8.88 -28.67 24.21
C THR A 271 -8.07 -28.11 25.37
N ASN A 272 -8.05 -26.79 25.50
CA ASN A 272 -7.75 -26.14 26.77
C ASN A 272 -8.91 -26.50 27.72
N GLU A 273 -8.80 -27.64 28.39
CA GLU A 273 -9.56 -27.93 29.60
C GLU A 273 -8.88 -27.20 30.76
N ASP A 274 -9.22 -25.92 30.94
CA ASP A 274 -9.22 -25.33 32.27
C ASP A 274 -10.67 -25.14 32.69
N ALA A 275 -11.05 -25.98 33.65
CA ALA A 275 -12.34 -25.96 34.30
C ALA A 275 -12.51 -24.67 35.11
N SER A 276 -13.57 -23.91 34.81
CA SER A 276 -14.37 -23.33 35.88
C SER A 276 -15.81 -23.06 35.46
N SER A 277 -16.69 -23.65 36.25
CA SER A 277 -18.15 -23.70 36.20
C SER A 277 -18.82 -22.33 36.14
N SER A 278 -19.78 -22.15 35.22
CA SER A 278 -21.15 -21.70 35.55
C SER A 278 -22.07 -21.71 34.33
N SER A 279 -23.17 -22.46 34.46
CA SER A 279 -24.24 -22.66 33.48
C SER A 279 -24.97 -21.38 33.06
N GLN A 280 -25.36 -21.28 31.78
CA GLN A 280 -26.70 -20.80 31.40
C GLN A 280 -27.09 -21.22 29.98
N THR A 281 -28.37 -21.54 29.87
CA THR A 281 -29.08 -22.28 28.81
C THR A 281 -29.72 -21.31 27.81
N VAL A 282 -29.43 -21.39 26.50
CA VAL A 282 -30.27 -20.80 25.43
C VAL A 282 -30.24 -21.67 24.15
N ALA A 283 -31.38 -21.66 23.46
CA ALA A 283 -31.93 -22.53 22.40
C ALA A 283 -31.20 -22.56 21.02
N PRO A 284 -31.61 -23.44 20.07
CA PRO A 284 -30.83 -23.76 18.86
C PRO A 284 -31.13 -22.82 17.69
N ALA A 285 -30.07 -22.37 16.99
CA ALA A 285 -30.16 -21.60 15.76
C ALA A 285 -29.97 -22.50 14.53
N ILE A 286 -30.86 -22.32 13.56
CA ILE A 286 -30.91 -23.01 12.26
C ILE A 286 -29.75 -22.53 11.39
N VAL A 287 -28.96 -23.46 10.86
CA VAL A 287 -27.83 -23.20 9.95
C VAL A 287 -28.33 -23.18 8.51
N ALA A 288 -28.19 -22.04 7.84
CA ALA A 288 -28.40 -21.90 6.40
C ALA A 288 -27.16 -22.35 5.61
N PRO A 289 -27.31 -22.91 4.40
CA PRO A 289 -26.20 -23.42 3.60
C PRO A 289 -25.39 -22.29 2.93
N THR A 290 -24.07 -22.44 2.98
CA THR A 290 -23.09 -21.55 2.36
C THR A 290 -23.12 -21.67 0.83
N PRO A 291 -23.27 -20.58 0.06
CA PRO A 291 -23.16 -20.63 -1.38
C PRO A 291 -21.69 -20.78 -1.82
N VAL A 292 -21.50 -21.60 -2.85
CA VAL A 292 -20.22 -21.87 -3.51
C VAL A 292 -19.77 -20.61 -4.26
N ALA A 293 -18.56 -20.13 -3.98
CA ALA A 293 -17.99 -18.94 -4.60
C ALA A 293 -17.58 -19.22 -6.06
N ASP A 294 -18.08 -18.38 -6.95
CA ASP A 294 -17.78 -18.31 -8.37
C ASP A 294 -16.46 -17.55 -8.61
N ASP A 295 -15.79 -17.92 -9.69
CA ASP A 295 -14.38 -17.69 -9.98
C ASP A 295 -14.17 -16.29 -10.61
N ALA A 296 -13.92 -15.26 -9.78
CA ALA A 296 -13.65 -13.89 -10.23
C ALA A 296 -12.26 -13.39 -9.79
N LEU A 297 -11.57 -12.78 -10.77
CA LEU A 297 -10.15 -12.47 -10.89
C LEU A 297 -9.39 -12.00 -9.62
N HIS A 298 -8.24 -12.64 -9.40
CA HIS A 298 -7.50 -12.65 -8.14
C HIS A 298 -6.44 -11.55 -8.00
N LEU A 299 -6.82 -10.47 -7.31
CA LEU A 299 -5.88 -9.54 -6.68
C LEU A 299 -5.78 -9.83 -5.18
N ARG A 300 -4.55 -9.80 -4.65
CA ARG A 300 -4.27 -10.21 -3.27
C ARG A 300 -3.98 -9.00 -2.39
N ASP A 301 -4.66 -8.93 -1.23
CA ASP A 301 -4.39 -7.93 -0.18
C ASP A 301 -3.71 -8.56 1.06
N ASP A 302 -3.24 -9.81 0.96
CA ASP A 302 -2.65 -10.53 2.10
C ASP A 302 -1.18 -10.15 2.37
N GLY A 303 -0.64 -9.16 1.65
CA GLY A 303 0.73 -8.69 1.76
C GLY A 303 1.78 -9.75 1.40
N ARG A 304 1.39 -10.85 0.72
CA ARG A 304 2.28 -11.97 0.41
C ARG A 304 3.00 -11.72 -0.91
N GLU A 305 4.32 -11.56 -0.81
CA GLU A 305 5.21 -11.50 -1.96
C GLU A 305 5.29 -12.87 -2.65
N VAL A 306 4.92 -12.92 -3.91
CA VAL A 306 5.10 -14.05 -4.83
C VAL A 306 6.33 -13.76 -5.68
N ARG A 307 7.26 -14.69 -5.74
CA ARG A 307 8.43 -14.63 -6.61
C ARG A 307 8.32 -15.69 -7.69
N MET A 308 8.75 -15.34 -8.90
CA MET A 308 8.75 -16.23 -10.05
C MET A 308 9.96 -15.95 -10.93
N GLU A 309 10.64 -16.98 -11.39
CA GLU A 309 11.70 -16.87 -12.39
C GLU A 309 11.10 -16.96 -13.78
N ILE A 310 11.53 -16.06 -14.68
CA ILE A 310 11.09 -15.99 -16.07
C ILE A 310 12.33 -16.12 -16.97
N PRO A 311 12.36 -17.06 -17.91
CA PRO A 311 13.48 -17.21 -18.85
C PRO A 311 13.63 -15.96 -19.75
N ARG A 312 14.88 -15.58 -20.05
CA ARG A 312 15.21 -14.49 -21.00
C ARG A 312 15.62 -15.05 -22.37
N LEU A 313 15.32 -14.29 -23.42
CA LEU A 313 15.90 -14.46 -24.75
C LEU A 313 17.44 -14.34 -24.68
N GLY A 314 18.15 -15.34 -25.19
CA GLY A 314 19.62 -15.41 -25.15
C GLY A 314 20.21 -16.17 -23.94
N GLY A 315 19.37 -16.81 -23.14
CA GLY A 315 19.78 -17.63 -21.99
C GLY A 315 19.78 -16.88 -20.65
N GLY A 316 19.48 -17.60 -19.57
CA GLY A 316 19.35 -17.08 -18.20
C GLY A 316 17.90 -16.85 -17.75
N THR A 317 17.72 -16.51 -16.46
CA THR A 317 16.41 -16.26 -15.85
C THR A 317 16.37 -14.88 -15.18
N THR A 318 15.20 -14.25 -15.14
CA THR A 318 14.91 -13.02 -14.39
C THR A 318 13.86 -13.30 -13.33
N THR A 319 14.17 -13.00 -12.08
CA THR A 319 13.19 -13.14 -11.00
C THR A 319 12.28 -11.91 -10.94
N ILE A 320 10.98 -12.11 -11.11
CA ILE A 320 9.94 -11.11 -10.85
C ILE A 320 9.33 -11.40 -9.49
N SER A 321 9.24 -10.37 -8.65
CA SER A 321 8.57 -10.43 -7.36
C SER A 321 7.40 -9.46 -7.31
N SER A 322 6.25 -9.91 -6.85
CA SER A 322 5.06 -9.08 -6.71
C SER A 322 4.33 -9.38 -5.41
N ARG A 323 3.92 -8.33 -4.70
CA ARG A 323 3.12 -8.43 -3.47
C ARG A 323 1.62 -8.34 -3.71
N THR A 324 1.23 -7.93 -4.91
CA THR A 324 -0.16 -7.57 -5.26
C THR A 324 -0.74 -8.52 -6.31
N MET A 325 0.10 -9.16 -7.11
CA MET A 325 -0.31 -10.13 -8.12
C MET A 325 -0.56 -11.50 -7.46
N SER A 326 -1.66 -12.15 -7.83
CA SER A 326 -1.87 -13.53 -7.39
C SER A 326 -0.86 -14.46 -8.06
N PRO A 327 -0.50 -15.60 -7.43
CA PRO A 327 0.36 -16.58 -8.07
C PRO A 327 -0.23 -17.15 -9.36
N GLY A 328 -1.56 -17.11 -9.52
CA GLY A 328 -2.22 -17.53 -10.76
C GLY A 328 -1.93 -16.54 -11.88
N PHE A 329 -2.13 -15.25 -11.59
CA PHE A 329 -1.77 -14.18 -12.52
C PHE A 329 -0.26 -14.11 -12.80
N MET A 330 0.60 -14.28 -11.79
CA MET A 330 2.06 -14.36 -12.00
C MET A 330 2.42 -15.52 -12.93
N LYS A 331 1.73 -16.66 -12.80
CA LYS A 331 1.91 -17.81 -13.67
C LYS A 331 1.45 -17.50 -15.10
N GLU A 332 0.23 -16.99 -15.29
CA GLU A 332 -0.25 -16.57 -16.61
C GLU A 332 0.68 -15.55 -17.27
N PHE A 333 1.19 -14.60 -16.49
CA PHE A 333 2.16 -13.61 -16.94
C PHE A 333 3.47 -14.25 -17.42
N ARG A 334 4.02 -15.20 -16.66
CA ARG A 334 5.19 -15.96 -17.09
C ARG A 334 4.89 -16.81 -18.32
N ASP A 335 3.78 -17.55 -18.32
CA ASP A 335 3.40 -18.43 -19.42
C ASP A 335 3.19 -17.61 -20.72
N GLN A 336 2.69 -16.37 -20.64
CA GLN A 336 2.64 -15.42 -21.75
C GLN A 336 4.02 -14.98 -22.23
N ILE A 337 4.94 -14.64 -21.31
CA ILE A 337 6.31 -14.27 -21.69
C ILE A 337 7.02 -15.46 -22.34
N GLU A 338 6.91 -16.66 -21.78
CA GLU A 338 7.48 -17.88 -22.35
C GLU A 338 6.95 -18.13 -23.77
N LYS A 339 5.65 -17.92 -23.99
CA LYS A 339 5.06 -18.02 -25.33
C LYS A 339 5.66 -16.99 -26.31
N MET A 340 5.83 -15.74 -25.89
CA MET A 340 6.46 -14.70 -26.73
C MET A 340 7.90 -15.04 -27.08
N VAL A 341 8.66 -15.57 -26.11
CA VAL A 341 10.05 -16.01 -26.32
C VAL A 341 10.12 -17.14 -27.36
N GLN A 342 9.22 -18.12 -27.29
CA GLN A 342 9.16 -19.22 -28.24
C GLN A 342 8.74 -18.78 -29.66
N GLU A 343 7.81 -17.83 -29.77
CA GLU A 343 7.38 -17.30 -31.07
C GLU A 343 8.52 -16.54 -31.77
N GLU A 344 9.35 -15.82 -31.02
CA GLU A 344 10.49 -15.05 -31.57
C GLU A 344 11.64 -15.96 -32.04
N GLU A 345 11.92 -17.07 -31.33
CA GLU A 345 12.94 -18.05 -31.76
C GLU A 345 12.58 -18.71 -33.11
N VAL A 346 11.29 -18.96 -33.36
CA VAL A 346 10.81 -19.55 -34.63
C VAL A 346 10.90 -18.57 -35.81
N GLU A 347 10.83 -17.26 -35.57
CA GLU A 347 10.97 -16.26 -36.64
C GLU A 347 12.42 -16.00 -37.05
N THR A 348 13.39 -16.39 -36.21
CA THR A 348 14.83 -16.19 -36.48
C THR A 348 15.54 -17.36 -37.17
N ASP A 349 14.87 -18.49 -37.34
CA ASP A 349 15.37 -19.70 -38.05
C ASP A 349 14.89 -19.76 -39.51
#